data_AF-H3GCE2-F1
#
_entry.id   AF-H3GCE2-F1
#
_cell.length_a   1.000
_cell.length_b   1.000
_cell.length_c   1.000
_cell.angle_alpha   90.00
_cell.angle_beta   90.00
_cell.angle_gamma   90.00
#
_symmetry.space_group_name_H-M   'P 1'
#
loop_
_entity.id
_entity.type
_entity.pdbx_description
1 polymer ?
#
loop_
_entity_poly.entity_id
_entity_poly.type
_entity_poly.pdbx_seq_one_letter_code
_entity_poly.pdbx_strand_id
1 'polypeptide(L)'
;MVRPDSLPTQTGAFISLISCSVIVLSFLSKRKWRRHPNPLIYWKAVVDLLYALRFQYGWDVYTNPLGCRALATLTQFCTFSSECWFLCMSFNLYQCSTNPFTNLKHNLQWYHAFSWGVGAVFAFLLWVSDVEFDPKIQSCFVDETVANELVVYYVVVILAVLCAVIFAVLETQTHPFRGMKEALEAKKDVIRSARIFTVAYIIYQIILISFWSADVVFLSDHPRALQRVRDASSFLQTAKGLIDLVIWVAINGSPHVDCRASRLRETFDSDRYSDVDIDLQPQLNVALRKEVLHFTTRGVVAASSNTPMVTDGRRVVHLRLHELGMTVCFDDYSPSSFRDIRQGFGINETLYRKAFLATCHERLQSGGSSGAFMFYTADYSFLVKSVTTSERNVLLDMLPPYIQHMKQNPDSHLTRFYGCHSIEMYGQVFSFVVMGNVMGRTSMHQFFDIKGSWVDRNAPAIPPGKTVICTYCSNAFQYGTHESCEYSIRGNHLPHIVLKDNDFHRKLRVQSDTAEALVRQLESDSNFLREQGIMDYSLLLSVHNTNYGWRGPDGSV
;
A
#
# COMPACT_ATOMS: atom_id res chain seq x y z
N MET A 1 -0.81 -39.23 18.26
CA MET A 1 -0.14 -38.48 17.17
C MET A 1 -0.35 -39.18 15.82
N VAL A 2 0.07 -38.60 14.67
CA VAL A 2 -0.17 -39.15 13.32
C VAL A 2 0.62 -40.45 13.11
N ARG A 3 -0.06 -41.58 12.84
CA ARG A 3 0.60 -42.83 12.43
C ARG A 3 0.74 -42.88 10.91
N PRO A 4 1.95 -42.79 10.34
CA PRO A 4 2.14 -42.62 8.89
C PRO A 4 1.54 -43.76 8.05
N ASP A 5 1.53 -44.99 8.57
CA ASP A 5 1.01 -46.17 7.86
C ASP A 5 -0.47 -46.46 8.12
N SER A 6 -1.18 -45.62 8.89
CA SER A 6 -2.59 -45.86 9.16
C SER A 6 -3.48 -45.36 8.01
N LEU A 7 -4.51 -46.15 7.69
CA LEU A 7 -5.53 -45.77 6.70
C LEU A 7 -6.11 -44.36 6.95
N PRO A 8 -6.43 -43.94 8.20
CA PRO A 8 -6.87 -42.57 8.49
C PRO A 8 -5.86 -41.48 8.07
N THR A 9 -4.57 -41.69 8.31
CA THR A 9 -3.50 -40.73 7.94
C THR A 9 -3.37 -40.59 6.43
N GLN A 10 -3.33 -41.71 5.70
CA GLN A 10 -3.22 -41.70 4.24
C GLN A 10 -4.46 -41.07 3.60
N THR A 11 -5.64 -41.35 4.16
CA THR A 11 -6.90 -40.76 3.68
C THR A 11 -6.90 -39.24 3.89
N GLY A 12 -6.50 -38.77 5.08
CA GLY A 12 -6.41 -37.34 5.36
C GLY A 12 -5.38 -36.63 4.48
N ALA A 13 -4.20 -37.21 4.31
CA ALA A 13 -3.14 -36.69 3.45
C ALA A 13 -3.58 -36.59 1.98
N PHE A 14 -4.26 -37.61 1.45
CA PHE A 14 -4.79 -37.59 0.09
C PHE A 14 -5.81 -36.46 -0.12
N ILE A 15 -6.71 -36.26 0.85
CA ILE A 15 -7.67 -35.14 0.82
C ILE A 15 -6.92 -33.81 0.78
N SER A 16 -5.96 -33.60 1.68
CA SER A 16 -5.16 -32.36 1.71
C SER A 16 -4.38 -32.14 0.42
N LEU A 17 -3.83 -33.19 -0.19
CA LEU A 17 -3.11 -33.11 -1.44
C LEU A 17 -4.00 -32.56 -2.57
N ILE A 18 -5.23 -33.07 -2.70
CA ILE A 18 -6.21 -32.56 -3.67
C ILE A 18 -6.60 -31.12 -3.32
N SER A 19 -6.98 -30.88 -2.08
CA SER A 19 -7.49 -29.60 -1.61
C SER A 19 -6.48 -28.46 -1.78
N CYS A 20 -5.23 -28.66 -1.34
CA CYS A 20 -4.16 -27.68 -1.49
C CYS A 20 -3.77 -27.47 -2.96
N SER A 21 -3.77 -28.53 -3.78
CA SER A 21 -3.51 -28.42 -5.22
C SER A 21 -4.54 -27.52 -5.91
N VAL A 22 -5.82 -27.64 -5.57
CA VAL A 22 -6.88 -26.76 -6.10
C VAL A 22 -6.63 -25.30 -5.72
N ILE A 23 -6.23 -25.02 -4.48
CA ILE A 23 -5.91 -23.66 -4.01
C ILE A 23 -4.72 -23.10 -4.80
N VAL A 24 -3.61 -23.83 -4.84
CA VAL A 24 -2.36 -23.40 -5.51
C VAL A 24 -2.60 -23.14 -6.98
N LEU A 25 -3.19 -24.10 -7.70
CA LEU A 25 -3.47 -23.95 -9.14
C LEU A 25 -4.39 -22.77 -9.40
N SER A 26 -5.47 -22.63 -8.61
CA SER A 26 -6.44 -21.57 -8.85
C SER A 26 -5.92 -20.16 -8.53
N PHE A 27 -5.04 -20.01 -7.53
CA PHE A 27 -4.31 -18.76 -7.26
C PHE A 27 -3.36 -18.38 -8.40
N LEU A 28 -2.65 -19.37 -8.96
CA LEU A 28 -1.73 -19.16 -10.07
C LEU A 28 -2.49 -18.81 -11.36
N SER A 29 -3.60 -19.47 -11.64
CA SER A 29 -4.40 -19.26 -12.86
C SER A 29 -5.16 -17.93 -12.87
N LYS A 30 -5.71 -17.47 -11.74
CA LYS A 30 -6.58 -16.28 -11.69
C LYS A 30 -5.91 -15.09 -11.01
N ARG A 31 -5.53 -14.08 -11.81
CA ARG A 31 -4.95 -12.82 -11.28
C ARG A 31 -5.84 -12.14 -10.22
N LYS A 32 -7.18 -12.17 -10.40
CA LYS A 32 -8.14 -11.62 -9.41
C LYS A 32 -7.97 -12.23 -8.02
N TRP A 33 -7.60 -13.50 -7.93
CA TRP A 33 -7.47 -14.25 -6.68
C TRP A 33 -6.12 -14.03 -5.99
N ARG A 34 -5.23 -13.23 -6.58
CA ARG A 34 -3.96 -12.81 -5.95
C ARG A 34 -4.11 -11.62 -5.00
N ARG A 35 -5.31 -11.05 -4.92
CA ARG A 35 -5.64 -9.94 -4.01
C ARG A 35 -5.72 -10.43 -2.56
N HIS A 36 -5.35 -9.57 -1.62
CA HIS A 36 -5.47 -9.84 -0.18
C HIS A 36 -6.93 -10.17 0.19
N PRO A 37 -7.21 -11.15 1.08
CA PRO A 37 -6.29 -11.88 1.97
C PRO A 37 -5.69 -13.19 1.40
N ASN A 38 -6.01 -13.53 0.15
CA ASN A 38 -5.68 -14.84 -0.43
C ASN A 38 -4.20 -15.25 -0.40
N PRO A 39 -3.19 -14.35 -0.52
CA PRO A 39 -1.79 -14.74 -0.44
C PRO A 39 -1.39 -15.46 0.85
N LEU A 40 -2.04 -15.15 1.98
CA LEU A 40 -1.77 -15.84 3.25
C LEU A 40 -2.23 -17.30 3.21
N ILE A 41 -3.44 -17.53 2.69
CA ILE A 41 -4.02 -18.87 2.55
C ILE A 41 -3.24 -19.68 1.52
N TYR A 42 -2.82 -19.03 0.43
CA TYR A 42 -1.96 -19.65 -0.57
C TYR A 42 -0.67 -20.19 0.04
N TRP A 43 0.09 -19.38 0.79
CA TRP A 43 1.36 -19.83 1.35
C TRP A 43 1.20 -20.88 2.44
N LYS A 44 0.14 -20.81 3.24
CA LYS A 44 -0.22 -21.90 4.16
C LYS A 44 -0.52 -23.20 3.38
N ALA A 45 -1.34 -23.14 2.33
CA ALA A 45 -1.68 -24.29 1.50
C ALA A 45 -0.45 -24.89 0.79
N VAL A 46 0.54 -24.08 0.43
CA VAL A 46 1.83 -24.57 -0.11
C VAL A 46 2.57 -25.42 0.93
N VAL A 47 2.61 -24.98 2.18
CA VAL A 47 3.23 -25.75 3.28
C VAL A 47 2.45 -27.03 3.55
N ASP A 48 1.12 -26.94 3.62
CA ASP A 48 0.26 -28.09 3.88
C ASP A 48 0.27 -29.11 2.73
N LEU A 49 0.50 -28.67 1.50
CA LEU A 49 0.73 -29.56 0.36
C LEU A 49 2.02 -30.37 0.54
N LEU A 50 3.12 -29.72 0.96
CA LEU A 50 4.39 -30.40 1.26
C LEU A 50 4.24 -31.37 2.43
N TYR A 51 3.49 -30.97 3.46
CA TYR A 51 3.15 -31.83 4.60
C TYR A 51 2.31 -33.04 4.18
N ALA A 52 1.34 -32.89 3.28
CA ALA A 52 0.52 -33.99 2.78
C ALA A 52 1.31 -34.97 1.92
N LEU A 53 2.19 -34.46 1.03
CA LEU A 53 3.04 -35.28 0.15
C LEU A 53 3.90 -36.27 0.93
N ARG A 54 4.40 -35.85 2.09
CA ARG A 54 5.18 -36.66 3.04
C ARG A 54 4.47 -37.96 3.45
N PHE A 55 3.14 -37.95 3.60
CA PHE A 55 2.37 -39.09 4.10
C PHE A 55 1.75 -39.96 2.99
N GLN A 56 1.86 -39.55 1.72
CA GLN A 56 1.17 -40.24 0.62
C GLN A 56 1.94 -41.43 0.04
N TYR A 57 3.28 -41.44 0.15
CA TYR A 57 4.14 -42.33 -0.64
C TYR A 57 4.96 -43.33 0.18
N GLY A 58 4.65 -43.51 1.48
CA GLY A 58 5.31 -44.51 2.32
C GLY A 58 6.85 -44.42 2.31
N TRP A 59 7.39 -43.20 2.28
CA TRP A 59 8.84 -42.95 2.15
C TRP A 59 9.65 -43.61 3.27
N ASP A 60 9.02 -43.83 4.43
CA ASP A 60 9.60 -44.45 5.61
C ASP A 60 10.25 -45.82 5.29
N VAL A 61 9.63 -46.61 4.41
CA VAL A 61 10.08 -47.97 4.04
C VAL A 61 11.40 -48.00 3.28
N TYR A 62 11.73 -46.92 2.55
CA TYR A 62 12.88 -46.87 1.65
C TYR A 62 14.05 -46.04 2.19
N THR A 63 13.93 -45.52 3.41
CA THR A 63 14.92 -44.59 3.98
C THR A 63 15.92 -45.29 4.89
N ASN A 64 17.15 -44.78 4.91
CA ASN A 64 18.16 -45.12 5.92
C ASN A 64 17.99 -44.20 7.16
N PRO A 65 18.67 -44.43 8.30
CA PRO A 65 18.52 -43.60 9.50
C PRO A 65 18.70 -42.09 9.26
N LEU A 66 19.65 -41.71 8.39
CA LEU A 66 19.87 -40.31 8.02
C LEU A 66 18.69 -39.73 7.21
N GLY A 67 18.14 -40.49 6.26
CA GLY A 67 16.96 -40.14 5.50
C GLY A 67 15.71 -40.06 6.37
N CYS A 68 15.61 -40.96 7.35
CA CYS A 68 14.55 -40.99 8.35
C CYS A 68 14.56 -39.72 9.21
N ARG A 69 15.74 -39.29 9.65
CA ARG A 69 15.96 -38.01 10.34
C ARG A 69 15.60 -36.81 9.46
N ALA A 70 16.06 -36.77 8.21
CA ALA A 70 15.71 -35.71 7.26
C ALA A 70 14.20 -35.59 7.07
N LEU A 71 13.53 -36.73 7.00
CA LEU A 71 12.09 -36.79 6.80
C LEU A 71 11.29 -36.31 8.03
N ALA A 72 11.73 -36.68 9.24
CA ALA A 72 11.19 -36.17 10.49
C ALA A 72 11.39 -34.65 10.61
N THR A 73 12.58 -34.14 10.29
CA THR A 73 12.86 -32.68 10.32
C THR A 73 12.05 -31.90 9.28
N LEU A 74 11.84 -32.45 8.09
CA LEU A 74 10.95 -31.84 7.09
C LEU A 74 9.50 -31.77 7.58
N THR A 75 9.04 -32.82 8.24
CA THR A 75 7.68 -32.88 8.80
C THR A 75 7.52 -31.86 9.92
N GLN A 76 8.52 -31.71 10.77
CA GLN A 76 8.56 -30.68 11.82
C GLN A 76 8.57 -29.27 11.24
N PHE A 77 9.42 -29.02 10.24
CA PHE A 77 9.48 -27.74 9.51
C PHE A 77 8.11 -27.34 8.96
N CYS A 78 7.46 -28.24 8.22
CA CYS A 78 6.17 -27.97 7.60
C CYS A 78 5.09 -27.73 8.65
N THR A 79 5.08 -28.50 9.74
CA THR A 79 4.07 -28.35 10.78
C THR A 79 4.16 -26.99 11.47
N PHE A 80 5.35 -26.60 11.94
CA PHE A 80 5.52 -25.30 12.59
C PHE A 80 5.33 -24.12 11.64
N SER A 81 5.80 -24.24 10.39
CA SER A 81 5.57 -23.19 9.39
C SER A 81 4.08 -22.97 9.11
N SER A 82 3.28 -24.05 9.05
CA SER A 82 1.83 -23.97 8.84
C SER A 82 1.12 -23.25 10.00
N GLU A 83 1.50 -23.56 11.24
CA GLU A 83 0.95 -22.90 12.43
C GLU A 83 1.35 -21.41 12.51
N CYS A 84 2.59 -21.08 12.12
CA CYS A 84 3.01 -19.68 12.01
C CYS A 84 2.23 -18.90 10.96
N TRP A 85 1.94 -19.50 9.80
CA TRP A 85 1.09 -18.87 8.78
C TRP A 85 -0.33 -18.61 9.31
N PHE A 86 -0.90 -19.55 10.07
CA PHE A 86 -2.18 -19.34 10.74
C PHE A 86 -2.12 -18.19 11.77
N LEU A 87 -1.05 -18.11 12.57
CA LEU A 87 -0.86 -16.99 13.49
C LEU A 87 -0.74 -15.65 12.74
N CYS A 88 -0.01 -15.62 11.61
CA CYS A 88 0.07 -14.45 10.74
C CYS A 88 -1.29 -14.03 10.18
N MET A 89 -2.20 -14.96 9.88
CA MET A 89 -3.58 -14.62 9.48
C MET A 89 -4.34 -13.91 10.60
N SER A 90 -4.22 -14.41 11.83
CA SER A 90 -4.87 -13.83 13.01
C SER A 90 -4.33 -12.44 13.33
N PHE A 91 -3.00 -12.27 13.28
CA PHE A 91 -2.35 -10.98 13.46
C PHE A 91 -2.68 -10.01 12.33
N ASN A 92 -2.72 -10.48 11.08
CA ASN A 92 -3.12 -9.67 9.93
C ASN A 92 -4.56 -9.18 10.07
N LEU A 93 -5.49 -10.00 10.56
CA LEU A 93 -6.86 -9.56 10.84
C LEU A 93 -6.86 -8.42 11.87
N TYR A 94 -6.16 -8.60 13.00
CA TYR A 94 -6.02 -7.57 14.02
C TYR A 94 -5.47 -6.26 13.42
N GLN A 95 -4.35 -6.32 12.70
CA GLN A 95 -3.75 -5.15 12.06
C GLN A 95 -4.68 -4.47 11.06
N CYS A 96 -5.39 -5.23 10.21
CA CYS A 96 -6.35 -4.69 9.25
C CYS A 96 -7.53 -3.99 9.93
N SER A 97 -7.96 -4.47 11.09
CA SER A 97 -9.07 -3.90 11.87
C SER A 97 -8.64 -2.68 12.69
N THR A 98 -7.40 -2.64 13.18
CA THR A 98 -6.87 -1.52 13.97
C THR A 98 -6.28 -0.40 13.11
N ASN A 99 -5.62 -0.76 12.01
CA ASN A 99 -4.90 0.16 11.13
C ASN A 99 -5.24 -0.13 9.66
N PRO A 100 -6.15 0.64 9.03
CA PRO A 100 -6.49 0.44 7.64
C PRO A 100 -5.33 0.80 6.71
N PHE A 101 -4.25 1.45 7.17
CA PHE A 101 -3.05 1.80 6.39
C PHE A 101 -1.93 0.76 6.47
N THR A 102 -2.22 -0.41 7.02
CA THR A 102 -1.29 -1.52 7.05
C THR A 102 -0.77 -1.84 5.64
N ASN A 103 0.53 -1.71 5.39
CA ASN A 103 1.15 -2.08 4.12
C ASN A 103 1.25 -3.59 4.03
N LEU A 104 0.26 -4.23 3.40
CA LEU A 104 0.14 -5.68 3.39
C LEU A 104 1.27 -6.35 2.59
N LYS A 105 1.88 -5.66 1.62
CA LYS A 105 3.03 -6.20 0.85
C LYS A 105 4.29 -6.24 1.71
N HIS A 106 4.56 -5.16 2.44
CA HIS A 106 5.66 -5.13 3.40
C HIS A 106 5.45 -6.14 4.52
N ASN A 107 4.24 -6.21 5.08
CA ASN A 107 3.93 -7.18 6.13
C ASN A 107 4.05 -8.62 5.64
N LEU A 108 3.71 -8.91 4.37
CA LEU A 108 3.89 -10.24 3.80
C LEU A 108 5.37 -10.67 3.79
N GLN A 109 6.32 -9.75 3.58
CA GLN A 109 7.76 -10.05 3.69
C GLN A 109 8.13 -10.45 5.12
N TRP A 110 7.60 -9.74 6.12
CA TRP A 110 7.77 -10.11 7.52
C TRP A 110 7.14 -11.45 7.87
N TYR A 111 5.94 -11.74 7.34
CA TYR A 111 5.27 -13.02 7.55
C TYR A 111 6.04 -14.20 6.96
N HIS A 112 6.70 -14.00 5.81
CA HIS A 112 7.63 -14.97 5.27
C HIS A 112 8.82 -15.22 6.19
N ALA A 113 9.51 -14.16 6.61
CA ALA A 113 10.67 -14.27 7.49
C ALA A 113 10.31 -14.97 8.82
N PHE A 114 9.17 -14.61 9.40
CA PHE A 114 8.67 -15.24 10.63
C PHE A 114 8.30 -16.71 10.42
N SER A 115 7.43 -17.02 9.46
CA SER A 115 6.86 -18.37 9.34
C SER A 115 7.90 -19.41 8.92
N TRP A 116 8.78 -19.04 7.98
CA TRP A 116 9.87 -19.92 7.56
C TRP A 116 11.00 -19.96 8.59
N GLY A 117 11.30 -18.84 9.24
CA GLY A 117 12.35 -18.75 10.26
C GLY A 117 12.05 -19.63 11.46
N VAL A 118 10.83 -19.55 12.02
CA VAL A 118 10.42 -20.37 13.16
C VAL A 118 10.43 -21.86 12.78
N GLY A 119 9.86 -22.22 11.62
CA GLY A 119 9.91 -23.60 11.12
C GLY A 119 11.34 -24.13 10.97
N ALA A 120 12.25 -23.33 10.43
CA ALA A 120 13.66 -23.71 10.25
C ALA A 120 14.40 -23.89 11.58
N VAL A 121 14.14 -23.02 12.57
CA VAL A 121 14.73 -23.14 13.91
C VAL A 121 14.33 -24.47 14.56
N PHE A 122 13.04 -24.80 14.58
CA PHE A 122 12.58 -26.05 15.19
C PHE A 122 13.04 -27.29 14.40
N ALA A 123 13.14 -27.21 13.07
CA ALA A 123 13.71 -28.29 12.26
C ALA A 123 15.20 -28.50 12.55
N PHE A 124 15.96 -27.42 12.74
CA PHE A 124 17.37 -27.48 13.13
C PHE A 124 17.55 -28.07 14.54
N LEU A 125 16.73 -27.66 15.50
CA LEU A 125 16.75 -28.22 16.86
C LEU A 125 16.53 -29.74 16.86
N LEU A 126 15.56 -30.24 16.06
CA LEU A 126 15.38 -31.68 15.90
C LEU A 126 16.55 -32.32 15.14
N TRP A 127 17.12 -31.64 14.15
CA TRP A 127 18.26 -32.17 13.40
C TRP A 127 19.48 -32.41 14.29
N VAL A 128 19.71 -31.58 15.30
CA VAL A 128 20.87 -31.69 16.21
C VAL A 128 20.58 -32.44 17.52
N SER A 129 19.33 -32.83 17.77
CA SER A 129 18.95 -33.51 19.01
C SER A 129 19.53 -34.93 19.10
N ASP A 130 19.56 -35.51 20.30
CA ASP A 130 20.01 -36.90 20.48
C ASP A 130 18.92 -37.94 20.13
N VAL A 131 17.84 -37.53 19.47
CA VAL A 131 16.76 -38.44 19.04
C VAL A 131 17.28 -39.37 17.95
N GLU A 132 17.21 -40.67 18.19
CA GLU A 132 17.52 -41.72 17.21
C GLU A 132 16.29 -42.04 16.36
N PHE A 133 16.48 -42.15 15.04
CA PHE A 133 15.44 -42.51 14.09
C PHE A 133 15.82 -43.82 13.40
N ASP A 134 15.18 -44.93 13.78
CA ASP A 134 15.37 -46.24 13.14
C ASP A 134 14.13 -46.63 12.32
N PRO A 135 14.21 -46.67 10.97
CA PRO A 135 13.09 -47.04 10.10
C PRO A 135 12.59 -48.48 10.30
N LYS A 136 13.34 -49.35 11.00
CA LYS A 136 12.94 -50.74 11.28
C LYS A 136 12.16 -50.91 12.59
N ILE A 137 12.28 -49.95 13.51
CA ILE A 137 11.70 -50.01 14.86
C ILE A 137 10.58 -48.97 15.01
N GLN A 138 10.72 -47.81 14.39
CA GLN A 138 9.78 -46.70 14.44
C GLN A 138 9.52 -46.15 13.03
N SER A 139 8.34 -45.60 12.80
CA SER A 139 8.13 -44.76 11.61
C SER A 139 9.03 -43.52 11.68
N CYS A 140 9.46 -42.97 10.54
CA CYS A 140 10.38 -41.82 10.46
C CYS A 140 9.74 -40.48 10.89
N PHE A 141 9.37 -40.44 12.15
CA PHE A 141 8.58 -39.43 12.81
C PHE A 141 8.93 -39.45 14.31
N VAL A 142 8.77 -38.32 15.00
CA VAL A 142 9.06 -38.25 16.44
C VAL A 142 8.04 -39.10 17.19
N ASP A 143 8.51 -40.20 17.80
CA ASP A 143 7.66 -41.19 18.45
C ASP A 143 7.08 -40.69 19.80
N GLU A 144 5.94 -41.25 20.19
CA GLU A 144 5.17 -40.94 21.41
C GLU A 144 5.94 -41.28 22.71
N THR A 145 7.05 -42.00 22.61
CA THR A 145 7.90 -42.43 23.74
C THR A 145 8.90 -41.36 24.18
N VAL A 146 9.13 -40.32 23.38
CA VAL A 146 10.03 -39.19 23.72
C VAL A 146 9.20 -38.02 24.27
N ALA A 147 8.80 -38.13 25.53
CA ALA A 147 7.87 -37.21 26.20
C ALA A 147 8.25 -35.71 26.06
N ASN A 148 9.55 -35.38 26.02
CA ASN A 148 10.01 -34.00 25.99
C ASN A 148 9.72 -33.30 24.65
N GLU A 149 9.95 -33.96 23.51
CA GLU A 149 9.74 -33.36 22.18
C GLU A 149 8.25 -33.27 21.82
N LEU A 150 7.46 -34.23 22.29
CA LEU A 150 6.00 -34.22 22.15
C LEU A 150 5.39 -33.03 22.89
N VAL A 151 5.82 -32.79 24.13
CA VAL A 151 5.38 -31.63 24.93
C VAL A 151 5.75 -30.32 24.25
N VAL A 152 6.95 -30.21 23.66
CA VAL A 152 7.38 -29.01 22.93
C VAL A 152 6.43 -28.71 21.77
N TYR A 153 6.08 -29.72 20.96
CA TYR A 153 5.13 -29.55 19.86
C TYR A 153 3.77 -29.01 20.33
N TYR A 154 3.15 -29.66 21.31
CA TYR A 154 1.82 -29.26 21.78
C TYR A 154 1.82 -27.92 22.50
N VAL A 155 2.86 -27.61 23.28
CA VAL A 155 3.01 -26.31 23.94
C VAL A 155 3.08 -25.20 22.90
N VAL A 156 3.86 -25.36 21.83
CA VAL A 156 3.98 -24.33 20.78
C VAL A 156 2.66 -24.16 20.03
N VAL A 157 1.93 -25.24 19.70
CA VAL A 157 0.62 -25.16 19.06
C VAL A 157 -0.40 -24.47 19.97
N ILE A 158 -0.44 -24.83 21.26
CA ILE A 158 -1.33 -24.20 22.25
C ILE A 158 -1.01 -22.71 22.37
N LEU A 159 0.26 -22.32 22.46
CA LEU A 159 0.68 -20.92 22.50
C LEU A 159 0.27 -20.17 21.23
N ALA A 160 0.41 -20.76 20.04
CA ALA A 160 -0.03 -20.16 18.79
C ALA A 160 -1.54 -19.91 18.77
N VAL A 161 -2.34 -20.87 19.24
CA VAL A 161 -3.80 -20.74 19.36
C VAL A 161 -4.18 -19.68 20.40
N LEU A 162 -3.52 -19.65 21.55
CA LEU A 162 -3.74 -18.62 22.57
C LEU A 162 -3.45 -17.22 22.03
N CYS A 163 -2.33 -17.05 21.34
CA CYS A 163 -2.00 -15.79 20.65
C CYS A 163 -3.05 -15.41 19.59
N ALA A 164 -3.51 -16.38 18.78
CA ALA A 164 -4.57 -16.14 17.80
C ALA A 164 -5.88 -15.70 18.45
N VAL A 165 -6.28 -16.33 19.57
CA VAL A 165 -7.45 -15.95 20.36
C VAL A 165 -7.26 -14.55 20.97
N ILE A 166 -6.09 -14.23 21.50
CA ILE A 166 -5.78 -12.89 22.01
C ILE A 166 -5.95 -11.86 20.90
N PHE A 167 -5.40 -12.08 19.70
CA PHE A 167 -5.57 -11.17 18.58
C PHE A 167 -7.04 -11.03 18.15
N ALA A 168 -7.81 -12.11 18.14
CA ALA A 168 -9.24 -12.07 17.84
C ALA A 168 -10.04 -11.31 18.91
N VAL A 169 -9.72 -11.48 20.20
CA VAL A 169 -10.37 -10.74 21.30
C VAL A 169 -9.99 -9.26 21.23
N LEU A 170 -8.70 -8.94 21.06
CA LEU A 170 -8.23 -7.57 20.88
C LEU A 170 -8.93 -6.90 19.70
N GLU A 171 -9.15 -7.63 18.60
CA GLU A 171 -9.91 -7.11 17.45
C GLU A 171 -11.35 -6.72 17.80
N THR A 172 -12.05 -7.52 18.61
CA THR A 172 -13.41 -7.19 19.06
C THR A 172 -13.46 -6.03 20.06
N GLN A 173 -12.41 -5.87 20.85
CA GLN A 173 -12.27 -4.79 21.83
C GLN A 173 -11.74 -3.49 21.21
N THR A 174 -11.08 -3.58 20.06
CA THR A 174 -10.61 -2.40 19.35
C THR A 174 -11.79 -1.62 18.81
N HIS A 175 -12.01 -0.44 19.36
CA HIS A 175 -12.86 0.54 18.71
C HIS A 175 -12.09 1.08 17.50
N PRO A 176 -12.59 0.89 16.27
CA PRO A 176 -11.97 1.53 15.11
C PRO A 176 -11.87 3.02 15.39
N PHE A 177 -10.73 3.64 15.06
CA PHE A 177 -10.50 5.06 15.30
C PHE A 177 -11.74 5.86 14.90
N ARG A 178 -12.28 6.61 15.87
CA ARG A 178 -13.51 7.38 15.72
C ARG A 178 -13.33 8.27 14.48
N GLY A 179 -14.10 7.99 13.42
CA GLY A 179 -14.10 8.69 12.12
C GLY A 179 -13.50 7.96 10.91
N MET A 180 -12.88 6.78 11.06
CA MET A 180 -12.47 5.94 9.91
C MET A 180 -13.63 5.20 9.21
N LYS A 181 -14.87 5.72 9.27
CA LYS A 181 -16.04 4.97 8.79
C LYS A 181 -15.93 4.66 7.31
N GLU A 182 -15.55 5.63 6.48
CA GLU A 182 -15.43 5.44 5.03
C GLU A 182 -14.25 4.53 4.65
N ALA A 183 -13.08 4.72 5.27
CA ALA A 183 -11.90 3.88 5.03
C ALA A 183 -12.10 2.42 5.48
N LEU A 184 -12.82 2.21 6.60
CA LEU A 184 -13.16 0.88 7.09
C LEU A 184 -14.30 0.24 6.30
N GLU A 185 -15.28 1.02 5.84
CA GLU A 185 -16.34 0.56 4.93
C GLU A 185 -15.77 0.02 3.63
N ALA A 186 -14.75 0.67 3.05
CA ALA A 186 -14.05 0.18 1.86
C ALA A 186 -13.32 -1.16 2.08
N LYS A 187 -13.05 -1.56 3.34
CA LYS A 187 -12.40 -2.84 3.70
C LYS A 187 -13.33 -3.84 4.37
N LYS A 188 -14.60 -3.51 4.56
CA LYS A 188 -15.53 -4.28 5.39
C LYS A 188 -15.64 -5.73 4.96
N ASP A 189 -15.69 -5.99 3.66
CA ASP A 189 -15.81 -7.36 3.14
C ASP A 189 -14.51 -8.16 3.31
N VAL A 190 -13.35 -7.52 3.12
CA VAL A 190 -12.04 -8.14 3.36
C VAL A 190 -11.85 -8.50 4.83
N ILE A 191 -12.22 -7.60 5.74
CA ILE A 191 -12.15 -7.82 7.20
C ILE A 191 -13.14 -8.90 7.63
N ARG A 192 -14.39 -8.86 7.12
CA ARG A 192 -15.40 -9.87 7.42
C ARG A 192 -14.92 -11.27 6.99
N SER A 193 -14.41 -11.38 5.78
CA SER A 193 -13.79 -12.61 5.27
C SER A 193 -12.65 -13.07 6.18
N ALA A 194 -11.65 -12.23 6.44
CA ALA A 194 -10.52 -12.57 7.31
C ALA A 194 -10.93 -13.00 8.73
N ARG A 195 -11.99 -12.40 9.28
CA ARG A 195 -12.57 -12.77 10.58
C ARG A 195 -13.18 -14.16 10.56
N ILE A 196 -13.96 -14.48 9.54
CA ILE A 196 -14.55 -15.82 9.36
C ILE A 196 -13.44 -16.89 9.35
N PHE A 197 -12.32 -16.63 8.68
CA PHE A 197 -11.22 -17.62 8.58
C PHE A 197 -10.49 -17.81 9.89
N THR A 198 -10.14 -16.70 10.53
CA THR A 198 -9.45 -16.73 11.82
C THR A 198 -10.27 -17.53 12.84
N VAL A 199 -11.57 -17.29 12.91
CA VAL A 199 -12.49 -18.04 13.78
C VAL A 199 -12.58 -19.52 13.38
N ALA A 200 -12.74 -19.83 12.09
CA ALA A 200 -12.83 -21.22 11.62
C ALA A 200 -11.58 -22.05 11.98
N TYR A 201 -10.38 -21.47 11.82
CA TYR A 201 -9.14 -22.15 12.20
C TYR A 201 -8.95 -22.24 13.72
N ILE A 202 -9.34 -21.22 14.50
CA ILE A 202 -9.33 -21.31 15.97
C ILE A 202 -10.19 -22.50 16.41
N ILE A 203 -11.39 -22.65 15.85
CA ILE A 203 -12.29 -23.79 16.15
C ILE A 203 -11.63 -25.11 15.78
N TYR A 204 -11.07 -25.21 14.57
CA TYR A 204 -10.38 -26.42 14.10
C TYR A 204 -9.21 -26.81 15.02
N GLN A 205 -8.41 -25.84 15.47
CA GLN A 205 -7.28 -26.08 16.38
C GLN A 205 -7.74 -26.47 17.79
N ILE A 206 -8.81 -25.86 18.31
CA ILE A 206 -9.41 -26.27 19.59
C ILE A 206 -9.88 -27.72 19.53
N ILE A 207 -10.50 -28.14 18.42
CA ILE A 207 -10.89 -29.54 18.20
C ILE A 207 -9.65 -30.44 18.25
N LEU A 208 -8.58 -30.12 17.52
CA LEU A 208 -7.33 -30.92 17.55
C LEU A 208 -6.73 -31.02 18.96
N ILE A 209 -6.66 -29.91 19.70
CA ILE A 209 -6.17 -29.88 21.08
C ILE A 209 -7.05 -30.74 21.99
N SER A 210 -8.38 -30.72 21.80
CA SER A 210 -9.30 -31.56 22.59
C SER A 210 -9.05 -33.05 22.40
N PHE A 211 -8.84 -33.50 21.15
CA PHE A 211 -8.50 -34.90 20.85
C PHE A 211 -7.16 -35.31 21.47
N TRP A 212 -6.18 -34.41 21.47
CA TRP A 212 -4.91 -34.64 22.16
C TRP A 212 -5.08 -34.73 23.68
N SER A 213 -5.83 -33.81 24.29
CA SER A 213 -6.08 -33.85 25.73
C SER A 213 -6.79 -35.14 26.15
N ALA A 214 -7.71 -35.64 25.31
CA ALA A 214 -8.39 -36.92 25.52
C ALA A 214 -7.41 -38.11 25.46
N ASP A 215 -6.48 -38.11 24.51
CA ASP A 215 -5.43 -39.12 24.35
C ASP A 215 -4.49 -39.18 25.57
N VAL A 216 -4.00 -38.03 26.03
CA VAL A 216 -2.98 -37.95 27.10
C VAL A 216 -3.57 -38.08 28.51
N VAL A 217 -4.72 -37.47 28.78
CA VAL A 217 -5.22 -37.28 30.16
C VAL A 217 -6.34 -38.25 30.54
N PHE A 218 -7.21 -38.63 29.58
CA PHE A 218 -8.48 -39.28 29.90
C PHE A 218 -8.59 -40.75 29.45
N LEU A 219 -7.87 -41.13 28.38
CA LEU A 219 -8.08 -42.42 27.72
C LEU A 219 -6.90 -43.39 27.85
N SER A 220 -5.90 -43.06 28.67
CA SER A 220 -4.75 -43.94 28.95
C SER A 220 -5.17 -45.35 29.38
N ASP A 221 -6.29 -45.47 30.11
CA ASP A 221 -6.77 -46.73 30.67
C ASP A 221 -7.79 -47.48 29.77
N HIS A 222 -8.16 -46.90 28.61
CA HIS A 222 -9.22 -47.44 27.73
C HIS A 222 -8.71 -47.72 26.30
N PRO A 223 -8.10 -48.89 26.02
CA PRO A 223 -7.32 -49.13 24.80
C PRO A 223 -8.14 -49.04 23.49
N ARG A 224 -9.42 -49.44 23.51
CA ARG A 224 -10.30 -49.35 22.32
C ARG A 224 -10.74 -47.92 22.01
N ALA A 225 -10.98 -47.10 23.04
CA ALA A 225 -11.35 -45.70 22.87
C ALA A 225 -10.15 -44.85 22.47
N LEU A 226 -8.99 -45.16 23.07
CA LEU A 226 -7.69 -44.57 22.75
C LEU A 226 -7.34 -44.72 21.26
N GLN A 227 -7.49 -45.93 20.71
CA GLN A 227 -7.20 -46.20 19.29
C GLN A 227 -8.08 -45.35 18.35
N ARG A 228 -9.38 -45.22 18.64
CA ARG A 228 -10.30 -44.40 17.83
C ARG A 228 -9.97 -42.92 17.88
N VAL A 229 -9.60 -42.41 19.05
CA VAL A 229 -9.21 -40.99 19.24
C VAL A 229 -7.91 -40.69 18.50
N ARG A 230 -6.94 -41.61 18.52
CA ARG A 230 -5.68 -41.48 17.77
C ARG A 230 -5.89 -41.53 16.26
N ASP A 231 -6.76 -42.43 15.78
CA ASP A 231 -7.10 -42.53 14.36
C ASP A 231 -7.82 -41.26 13.87
N ALA A 232 -8.76 -40.73 14.65
CA ALA A 232 -9.45 -39.48 14.36
C ALA A 232 -8.50 -38.25 14.38
N SER A 233 -7.62 -38.16 15.38
CA SER A 233 -6.61 -37.11 15.49
C SER A 233 -5.63 -37.15 14.30
N SER A 234 -5.19 -38.35 13.91
CA SER A 234 -4.29 -38.55 12.77
C SER A 234 -4.92 -38.11 11.46
N PHE A 235 -6.19 -38.49 11.23
CA PHE A 235 -6.96 -38.05 10.07
C PHE A 235 -7.09 -36.52 10.05
N LEU A 236 -7.54 -35.91 11.16
CA LEU A 236 -7.76 -34.46 11.20
C LEU A 236 -6.46 -33.69 10.95
N GLN A 237 -5.35 -34.08 11.59
CA GLN A 237 -4.06 -33.42 11.44
C GLN A 237 -3.50 -33.52 10.01
N THR A 238 -3.77 -34.60 9.30
CA THR A 238 -3.34 -34.78 7.90
C THR A 238 -4.33 -34.23 6.89
N ALA A 239 -5.60 -34.03 7.25
CA ALA A 239 -6.66 -33.43 6.44
C ALA A 239 -6.73 -31.88 6.55
N LYS A 240 -5.66 -31.20 6.99
CA LYS A 240 -5.60 -29.73 7.11
C LYS A 240 -5.98 -28.99 5.83
N GLY A 241 -5.60 -29.49 4.66
CA GLY A 241 -5.94 -28.86 3.38
C GLY A 241 -7.45 -28.75 3.12
N LEU A 242 -8.28 -29.60 3.74
CA LEU A 242 -9.73 -29.53 3.58
C LEU A 242 -10.31 -28.23 4.15
N ILE A 243 -9.88 -27.81 5.35
CA ILE A 243 -10.36 -26.58 5.97
C ILE A 243 -9.88 -25.36 5.16
N ASP A 244 -8.65 -25.41 4.65
CA ASP A 244 -8.10 -24.39 3.75
C ASP A 244 -8.96 -24.25 2.48
N LEU A 245 -9.41 -25.36 1.90
CA LEU A 245 -10.26 -25.36 0.70
C LEU A 245 -11.67 -24.84 0.97
N VAL A 246 -12.28 -25.25 2.08
CA VAL A 246 -13.60 -24.74 2.50
C VAL A 246 -13.55 -23.22 2.64
N ILE A 247 -12.50 -22.71 3.28
CA ILE A 247 -12.23 -21.28 3.41
C ILE A 247 -12.00 -20.62 2.04
N TRP A 248 -11.19 -21.25 1.19
CA TRP A 248 -10.89 -20.75 -0.16
C TRP A 248 -12.13 -20.59 -1.04
N VAL A 249 -13.03 -21.58 -0.99
CA VAL A 249 -14.30 -21.56 -1.72
C VAL A 249 -15.27 -20.55 -1.10
N ALA A 250 -15.30 -20.41 0.22
CA ALA A 250 -16.12 -19.38 0.88
C ALA A 250 -15.74 -17.95 0.45
N ILE A 251 -14.45 -17.69 0.19
CA ILE A 251 -13.96 -16.39 -0.31
C ILE A 251 -14.29 -16.20 -1.78
N ASN A 252 -13.88 -17.16 -2.60
CA ASN A 252 -13.79 -16.98 -4.05
C ASN A 252 -15.02 -17.52 -4.80
N GLY A 253 -15.84 -18.32 -4.12
CA GLY A 253 -16.98 -19.05 -4.66
C GLY A 253 -18.34 -18.45 -4.32
N SER A 254 -18.44 -17.41 -3.47
CA SER A 254 -19.70 -16.70 -3.29
C SER A 254 -19.95 -15.78 -4.49
N PRO A 255 -20.98 -16.03 -5.32
CA PRO A 255 -21.45 -15.02 -6.23
C PRO A 255 -22.19 -13.99 -5.37
N HIS A 256 -21.64 -12.79 -5.25
CA HIS A 256 -22.48 -11.64 -4.95
C HIS A 256 -23.54 -11.60 -6.05
N VAL A 257 -24.74 -12.06 -5.72
CA VAL A 257 -25.95 -11.83 -6.50
C VAL A 257 -26.22 -10.34 -6.38
N ASP A 258 -25.62 -9.55 -7.27
CA ASP A 258 -26.00 -8.17 -7.49
C ASP A 258 -27.39 -8.15 -8.12
N CYS A 259 -28.42 -8.22 -7.27
CA CYS A 259 -29.83 -8.13 -7.64
C CYS A 259 -30.25 -6.70 -8.05
N ARG A 260 -29.43 -6.00 -8.85
CA ARG A 260 -29.78 -4.65 -9.35
C ARG A 260 -29.28 -4.27 -10.75
N ALA A 261 -28.87 -5.23 -11.58
CA ALA A 261 -28.47 -4.92 -12.96
C ALA A 261 -28.97 -5.95 -13.99
N SER A 262 -30.25 -6.35 -13.91
CA SER A 262 -30.93 -6.95 -15.06
C SER A 262 -31.49 -5.85 -15.97
N ARG A 263 -30.60 -5.18 -16.71
CA ARG A 263 -30.88 -4.55 -18.03
C ARG A 263 -29.61 -3.86 -18.55
N LEU A 264 -28.80 -4.61 -19.28
CA LEU A 264 -28.28 -4.29 -20.62
C LEU A 264 -27.13 -5.25 -20.90
N ARG A 265 -27.42 -6.17 -21.82
CA ARG A 265 -26.49 -7.12 -22.38
C ARG A 265 -25.82 -6.39 -23.53
N GLU A 266 -24.55 -6.03 -23.38
CA GLU A 266 -23.65 -5.89 -24.51
C GLU A 266 -22.20 -6.13 -24.09
N THR A 267 -21.63 -7.10 -24.78
CA THR A 267 -20.23 -7.54 -24.81
C THR A 267 -19.27 -6.38 -25.02
N PHE A 268 -18.29 -6.17 -24.14
CA PHE A 268 -16.96 -5.69 -24.54
C PHE A 268 -15.94 -5.90 -23.39
N ASP A 269 -14.79 -6.45 -23.75
CA ASP A 269 -13.62 -6.75 -22.92
C ASP A 269 -13.32 -5.71 -21.82
N SER A 270 -13.52 -6.08 -20.56
CA SER A 270 -13.05 -5.31 -19.40
C SER A 270 -11.68 -5.77 -18.86
N ASP A 271 -11.08 -6.79 -19.47
CA ASP A 271 -9.81 -7.38 -19.00
C ASP A 271 -8.54 -6.65 -19.51
N ARG A 272 -8.67 -5.51 -20.21
CA ARG A 272 -7.53 -4.76 -20.78
C ARG A 272 -7.28 -3.37 -20.17
N TYR A 273 -7.76 -3.12 -18.95
CA TYR A 273 -7.50 -1.86 -18.22
C TYR A 273 -7.07 -2.10 -16.76
N SER A 274 -5.97 -2.81 -16.54
CA SER A 274 -5.34 -2.85 -15.20
C SER A 274 -3.81 -2.95 -15.21
N ASP A 275 -3.16 -2.58 -16.32
CA ASP A 275 -1.70 -2.42 -16.36
C ASP A 275 -1.30 -0.97 -16.01
N VAL A 276 -1.43 -0.68 -14.73
CA VAL A 276 -0.53 0.23 -14.00
C VAL A 276 -0.36 -0.48 -12.66
N ASP A 277 0.87 -0.66 -12.19
CA ASP A 277 1.15 -1.17 -10.84
C ASP A 277 0.41 -0.32 -9.81
N ILE A 278 -0.79 -0.77 -9.45
CA ILE A 278 -1.62 -0.20 -8.40
C ILE A 278 -1.12 -0.85 -7.12
N ASP A 279 -0.15 -0.18 -6.51
CA ASP A 279 0.22 -0.40 -5.14
C ASP A 279 -1.07 -0.47 -4.29
N LEU A 280 -1.08 -1.39 -3.33
CA LEU A 280 -2.29 -1.95 -2.73
C LEU A 280 -3.41 -0.94 -2.43
N GLN A 281 -4.63 -1.33 -2.82
CA GLN A 281 -5.93 -0.72 -2.47
C GLN A 281 -6.15 0.73 -2.98
N PRO A 282 -6.52 0.89 -4.26
CA PRO A 282 -6.82 2.21 -4.83
C PRO A 282 -7.97 2.93 -4.10
N GLN A 283 -8.92 2.19 -3.52
CA GLN A 283 -10.03 2.76 -2.75
C GLN A 283 -9.61 3.34 -1.40
N LEU A 284 -8.64 2.72 -0.72
CA LEU A 284 -8.11 3.19 0.56
C LEU A 284 -7.28 4.47 0.38
N ASN A 285 -6.43 4.50 -0.65
CA ASN A 285 -5.66 5.69 -0.99
C ASN A 285 -6.58 6.87 -1.35
N VAL A 286 -7.72 6.63 -1.98
CA VAL A 286 -8.70 7.69 -2.30
C VAL A 286 -9.43 8.18 -1.05
N ALA A 287 -9.91 7.28 -0.18
CA ALA A 287 -10.60 7.68 1.06
C ALA A 287 -9.66 8.46 2.00
N LEU A 288 -8.44 7.96 2.20
CA LEU A 288 -7.42 8.65 2.99
C LEU A 288 -7.09 10.02 2.41
N ARG A 289 -6.89 10.12 1.09
CA ARG A 289 -6.58 11.39 0.44
C ARG A 289 -7.71 12.40 0.60
N LYS A 290 -8.96 11.97 0.58
CA LYS A 290 -10.12 12.85 0.86
C LYS A 290 -10.12 13.35 2.29
N GLU A 291 -9.86 12.50 3.27
CA GLU A 291 -9.78 12.91 4.68
C GLU A 291 -8.57 13.82 4.93
N VAL A 292 -7.38 13.46 4.43
CA VAL A 292 -6.17 14.30 4.50
C VAL A 292 -6.42 15.65 3.84
N LEU A 293 -7.04 15.68 2.67
CA LEU A 293 -7.43 16.91 1.98
C LEU A 293 -8.37 17.76 2.87
N HIS A 294 -9.42 17.15 3.41
CA HIS A 294 -10.42 17.82 4.26
C HIS A 294 -9.78 18.46 5.50
N PHE A 295 -9.01 17.69 6.29
CA PHE A 295 -8.41 18.25 7.49
C PHE A 295 -7.25 19.21 7.19
N THR A 296 -6.55 19.02 6.07
CA THR A 296 -5.51 19.95 5.63
C THR A 296 -6.10 21.32 5.32
N THR A 297 -7.14 21.38 4.49
CA THR A 297 -7.76 22.67 4.13
C THR A 297 -8.36 23.37 5.34
N ARG A 298 -9.03 22.62 6.23
CA ARG A 298 -9.58 23.13 7.49
C ARG A 298 -8.49 23.65 8.43
N GLY A 299 -7.40 22.92 8.56
CA GLY A 299 -6.25 23.31 9.37
C GLY A 299 -5.58 24.58 8.86
N VAL A 300 -5.36 24.71 7.54
CA VAL A 300 -4.82 25.94 6.93
C VAL A 300 -5.71 27.15 7.21
N VAL A 301 -7.04 26.99 7.13
CA VAL A 301 -8.01 28.07 7.45
C VAL A 301 -7.99 28.43 8.94
N ALA A 302 -7.92 27.43 9.82
CA ALA A 302 -7.86 27.65 11.27
C ALA A 302 -6.54 28.32 11.70
N ALA A 303 -5.41 27.87 11.15
CA ALA A 303 -4.07 28.37 11.39
C ALA A 303 -3.92 29.85 11.01
N SER A 304 -4.38 30.22 9.81
CA SER A 304 -4.36 31.61 9.34
C SER A 304 -5.25 32.55 10.18
N SER A 305 -6.33 32.04 10.78
CA SER A 305 -7.25 32.83 11.61
C SER A 305 -6.74 33.02 13.05
N ASN A 306 -6.03 32.04 13.61
CA ASN A 306 -5.63 32.01 15.03
C ASN A 306 -4.22 32.54 15.31
N THR A 307 -3.50 33.06 14.33
CA THR A 307 -2.11 33.50 14.53
C THR A 307 -2.07 34.85 15.26
N PRO A 308 -1.70 34.91 16.57
CA PRO A 308 -1.62 36.17 17.30
C PRO A 308 -0.43 36.98 16.79
N MET A 309 -0.49 38.31 16.93
CA MET A 309 0.58 39.19 16.50
C MET A 309 1.79 39.04 17.43
N VAL A 310 2.93 38.65 16.86
CA VAL A 310 4.29 38.67 17.43
C VAL A 310 4.65 37.54 18.43
N THR A 311 5.66 36.77 18.06
CA THR A 311 6.83 36.39 18.89
C THR A 311 7.86 35.72 17.99
N ASP A 312 9.10 36.17 18.09
CA ASP A 312 10.24 35.78 17.25
C ASP A 312 10.70 34.36 17.61
N GLY A 313 10.82 33.46 16.61
CA GLY A 313 11.27 32.07 16.77
C GLY A 313 10.41 30.99 16.10
N ARG A 314 10.95 29.76 16.05
CA ARG A 314 10.29 28.54 15.51
C ARG A 314 9.07 28.17 16.37
N ARG A 315 7.93 28.78 16.07
CA ARG A 315 6.65 28.48 16.71
C ARG A 315 5.90 27.44 15.90
N VAL A 316 5.53 26.34 16.56
CA VAL A 316 4.59 25.35 16.04
C VAL A 316 3.26 25.57 16.77
N VAL A 317 2.19 25.84 16.04
CA VAL A 317 0.84 25.97 16.63
C VAL A 317 0.10 24.64 16.44
N HIS A 318 -0.20 23.98 17.55
CA HIS A 318 -1.02 22.77 17.56
C HIS A 318 -2.51 23.14 17.62
N LEU A 319 -3.24 22.82 16.57
CA LEU A 319 -4.68 22.99 16.46
C LEU A 319 -5.34 21.63 16.62
N ARG A 320 -6.33 21.53 17.51
CA ARG A 320 -7.20 20.36 17.60
C ARG A 320 -8.42 20.57 16.72
N LEU A 321 -8.52 19.81 15.65
CA LEU A 321 -9.66 19.83 14.75
C LEU A 321 -10.65 18.74 15.18
N HIS A 322 -11.87 19.14 15.54
CA HIS A 322 -12.93 18.24 15.98
C HIS A 322 -14.02 18.15 14.91
N GLU A 323 -13.83 17.29 13.92
CA GLU A 323 -14.77 17.08 12.81
C GLU A 323 -14.82 15.59 12.44
N LEU A 324 -15.92 15.15 11.80
CA LEU A 324 -16.14 13.73 11.42
C LEU A 324 -16.05 12.73 12.59
N GLY A 325 -16.20 13.21 13.83
CA GLY A 325 -16.02 12.41 15.04
C GLY A 325 -14.56 12.12 15.40
N MET A 326 -13.59 12.75 14.74
CA MET A 326 -12.15 12.62 14.99
C MET A 326 -11.62 13.84 15.73
N THR A 327 -10.55 13.67 16.49
CA THR A 327 -9.71 14.78 16.95
C THR A 327 -8.37 14.63 16.28
N VAL A 328 -7.99 15.60 15.46
CA VAL A 328 -6.74 15.59 14.72
C VAL A 328 -5.86 16.75 15.18
N CYS A 329 -4.56 16.48 15.37
CA CYS A 329 -3.57 17.51 15.66
C CYS A 329 -3.02 18.06 14.34
N PHE A 330 -3.16 19.37 14.14
CA PHE A 330 -2.58 20.08 13.02
C PHE A 330 -1.52 21.04 13.53
N ASP A 331 -0.35 20.98 12.93
CA ASP A 331 0.84 21.76 13.28
C ASP A 331 1.06 22.84 12.22
N ASP A 332 1.06 24.11 12.63
CA ASP A 332 1.44 25.22 11.79
C ASP A 332 2.85 25.73 12.13
N TYR A 333 3.79 25.61 11.19
CA TYR A 333 5.20 25.92 11.41
C TYR A 333 5.52 27.34 10.94
N SER A 334 6.16 28.13 11.81
CA SER A 334 6.61 29.50 11.50
C SER A 334 5.48 30.40 10.93
N PRO A 335 4.31 30.48 11.60
CA PRO A 335 3.12 31.15 11.09
C PRO A 335 3.33 32.63 10.76
N SER A 336 4.12 33.33 11.59
CA SER A 336 4.47 34.74 11.38
C SER A 336 5.30 34.93 10.12
N SER A 337 6.36 34.14 9.94
CA SER A 337 7.21 34.19 8.77
C SER A 337 6.44 33.95 7.47
N PHE A 338 5.55 32.95 7.43
CA PHE A 338 4.73 32.70 6.25
C PHE A 338 3.64 33.75 6.03
N ARG A 339 3.10 34.38 7.09
CA ARG A 339 2.23 35.55 6.96
C ARG A 339 2.97 36.72 6.31
N ASP A 340 4.18 37.00 6.75
CA ASP A 340 5.01 38.08 6.19
C ASP A 340 5.35 37.81 4.72
N ILE A 341 5.64 36.55 4.37
CA ILE A 341 5.83 36.13 2.97
C ILE A 341 4.56 36.38 2.15
N ARG A 342 3.39 35.93 2.64
CA ARG A 342 2.11 36.13 1.95
C ARG A 342 1.84 37.62 1.72
N GLN A 343 2.03 38.47 2.73
CA GLN A 343 1.88 39.92 2.60
C GLN A 343 2.88 40.52 1.60
N GLY A 344 4.15 40.09 1.64
CA GLY A 344 5.19 40.53 0.72
C GLY A 344 4.88 40.23 -0.75
N PHE A 345 4.14 39.15 -1.02
CA PHE A 345 3.66 38.81 -2.36
C PHE A 345 2.23 39.30 -2.67
N GLY A 346 1.67 40.19 -1.86
CA GLY A 346 0.34 40.77 -2.09
C GLY A 346 -0.82 39.81 -1.85
N ILE A 347 -0.61 38.71 -1.12
CA ILE A 347 -1.65 37.74 -0.78
C ILE A 347 -2.37 38.20 0.50
N ASN A 348 -3.64 38.57 0.32
CA ASN A 348 -4.52 38.92 1.43
C ASN A 348 -4.93 37.65 2.21
N GLU A 349 -4.78 37.66 3.54
CA GLU A 349 -5.16 36.54 4.42
C GLU A 349 -6.63 36.10 4.29
N THR A 350 -7.54 37.03 3.98
CA THR A 350 -8.96 36.72 3.74
C THR A 350 -9.16 35.98 2.42
N LEU A 351 -8.44 36.37 1.37
CA LEU A 351 -8.49 35.67 0.09
C LEU A 351 -7.79 34.32 0.16
N TYR A 352 -6.66 34.24 0.88
CA TYR A 352 -5.96 32.99 1.17
C TYR A 352 -6.90 31.98 1.85
N ARG A 353 -7.56 32.38 2.94
CA ARG A 353 -8.56 31.52 3.62
C ARG A 353 -9.70 31.10 2.71
N LYS A 354 -10.24 32.05 1.93
CA LYS A 354 -11.35 31.77 1.01
C LYS A 354 -10.97 30.72 -0.04
N ALA A 355 -9.73 30.72 -0.52
CA ALA A 355 -9.25 29.73 -1.49
C ALA A 355 -9.26 28.29 -0.94
N PHE A 356 -9.04 28.12 0.37
CA PHE A 356 -9.07 26.82 1.06
C PHE A 356 -10.44 26.42 1.61
N LEU A 357 -11.41 27.34 1.68
CA LEU A 357 -12.79 27.02 2.05
C LEU A 357 -13.59 26.39 0.91
N ALA A 358 -13.18 26.63 -0.35
CA ALA A 358 -13.82 26.04 -1.52
C ALA A 358 -13.33 24.61 -1.76
N THR A 359 -14.16 23.80 -2.44
CA THR A 359 -13.82 22.42 -2.82
C THR A 359 -12.54 22.39 -3.63
N CYS A 360 -11.47 21.87 -3.05
CA CYS A 360 -10.18 21.73 -3.71
C CYS A 360 -10.21 20.59 -4.74
N HIS A 361 -9.44 20.74 -5.81
CA HIS A 361 -9.35 19.75 -6.88
C HIS A 361 -8.11 18.86 -6.68
N GLU A 362 -8.34 17.56 -6.50
CA GLU A 362 -7.26 16.57 -6.59
C GLU A 362 -6.89 16.39 -8.06
N ARG A 363 -5.60 16.56 -8.39
CA ARG A 363 -5.09 16.19 -9.70
C ARG A 363 -4.35 14.86 -9.54
N LEU A 364 -5.02 13.77 -9.90
CA LEU A 364 -4.44 12.43 -10.02
C LEU A 364 -3.47 12.40 -11.22
N GLN A 365 -2.37 13.15 -11.15
CA GLN A 365 -1.26 12.98 -12.06
C GLN A 365 -0.23 12.06 -11.42
N SER A 366 -0.20 10.82 -11.90
CA SER A 366 0.87 9.83 -11.74
C SER A 366 2.14 10.31 -12.45
N GLY A 367 2.73 11.43 -12.02
CA GLY A 367 3.73 12.15 -12.80
C GLY A 367 4.91 12.77 -12.03
N GLY A 368 5.04 12.53 -10.73
CA GLY A 368 6.30 12.79 -10.01
C GLY A 368 7.00 11.46 -9.72
N SER A 369 8.33 11.38 -9.94
CA SER A 369 9.12 10.21 -9.53
C SER A 369 9.04 9.93 -8.02
N SER A 370 8.59 10.90 -7.23
CA SER A 370 8.50 10.84 -5.77
C SER A 370 7.16 10.34 -5.20
N GLY A 371 6.12 10.12 -6.02
CA GLY A 371 4.81 9.66 -5.53
C GLY A 371 4.09 10.63 -4.59
N ALA A 372 4.52 11.90 -4.53
CA ALA A 372 3.96 12.93 -3.65
C ALA A 372 2.51 13.29 -4.04
N PHE A 373 1.62 13.33 -3.04
CA PHE A 373 0.24 13.77 -3.17
C PHE A 373 0.16 15.29 -3.35
N MET A 374 -0.66 15.75 -4.30
CA MET A 374 -0.83 17.17 -4.61
C MET A 374 -2.30 17.52 -4.87
N PHE A 375 -2.73 18.69 -4.42
CA PHE A 375 -4.06 19.23 -4.73
C PHE A 375 -4.02 20.75 -4.92
N TYR A 376 -4.98 21.25 -5.69
CA TYR A 376 -5.11 22.67 -6.00
C TYR A 376 -6.31 23.27 -5.27
N THR A 377 -6.21 24.54 -4.90
CA THR A 377 -7.39 25.31 -4.53
C THR A 377 -8.35 25.43 -5.71
N ALA A 378 -9.64 25.65 -5.43
CA ALA A 378 -10.68 25.70 -6.45
C ALA A 378 -10.41 26.74 -7.57
N ASP A 379 -9.72 27.82 -7.21
CA ASP A 379 -9.35 28.91 -8.10
C ASP A 379 -7.98 28.73 -8.79
N TYR A 380 -7.31 27.61 -8.53
CA TYR A 380 -5.96 27.25 -9.00
C TYR A 380 -4.87 28.27 -8.61
N SER A 381 -5.10 29.12 -7.62
CA SER A 381 -4.10 30.09 -7.16
C SER A 381 -2.99 29.43 -6.34
N PHE A 382 -3.36 28.40 -5.57
CA PHE A 382 -2.45 27.69 -4.67
C PHE A 382 -2.41 26.20 -4.98
N LEU A 383 -1.25 25.63 -4.72
CA LEU A 383 -0.95 24.20 -4.78
C LEU A 383 -0.52 23.76 -3.38
N VAL A 384 -1.04 22.64 -2.90
CA VAL A 384 -0.56 21.98 -1.69
C VAL A 384 0.11 20.69 -2.10
N LYS A 385 1.35 20.49 -1.62
CA LYS A 385 2.16 19.32 -1.93
C LYS A 385 2.54 18.61 -0.64
N SER A 386 2.37 17.29 -0.60
CA SER A 386 2.90 16.45 0.48
C SER A 386 4.42 16.43 0.41
N VAL A 387 5.06 16.56 1.56
CA VAL A 387 6.51 16.49 1.70
C VAL A 387 6.87 15.50 2.80
N THR A 388 8.07 14.96 2.73
CA THR A 388 8.66 14.18 3.82
C THR A 388 9.03 15.08 4.99
N THR A 389 9.19 14.49 6.18
CA THR A 389 9.68 15.21 7.37
C THR A 389 11.05 15.86 7.13
N SER A 390 11.92 15.20 6.37
CA SER A 390 13.24 15.72 5.99
C SER A 390 13.14 16.95 5.09
N GLU A 391 12.34 16.88 4.01
CA GLU A 391 12.11 18.03 3.12
C GLU A 391 11.47 19.22 3.86
N ARG A 392 10.53 18.96 4.77
CA ARG A 392 9.94 19.98 5.64
C ARG A 392 11.01 20.66 6.49
N ASN A 393 11.90 19.90 7.11
CA ASN A 393 12.96 20.46 7.96
C ASN A 393 13.93 21.31 7.13
N VAL A 394 14.32 20.85 5.93
CA VAL A 394 15.14 21.64 4.98
C VAL A 394 14.47 22.98 4.67
N LEU A 395 13.17 22.99 4.38
CA LEU A 395 12.42 24.23 4.12
C LEU A 395 12.45 25.18 5.34
N LEU A 396 12.28 24.65 6.55
CA LEU A 396 12.29 25.45 7.77
C LEU A 396 13.69 26.00 8.09
N ASP A 397 14.74 25.24 7.81
CA ASP A 397 16.12 25.65 8.03
C ASP A 397 16.54 26.73 7.02
N MET A 398 16.12 26.62 5.75
CA MET A 398 16.36 27.64 4.72
C MET A 398 15.43 28.85 4.81
N LEU A 399 14.42 28.83 5.70
CA LEU A 399 13.34 29.84 5.70
C LEU A 399 13.86 31.27 5.92
N PRO A 400 14.74 31.56 6.90
CA PRO A 400 15.28 32.91 7.08
C PRO A 400 16.05 33.46 5.86
N PRO A 401 17.07 32.75 5.29
CA PRO A 401 17.77 33.24 4.11
C PRO A 401 16.87 33.28 2.86
N TYR A 402 15.91 32.35 2.72
CA TYR A 402 14.91 32.40 1.66
C TYR A 402 14.08 33.69 1.71
N ILE A 403 13.57 34.09 2.88
CA ILE A 403 12.79 35.33 3.03
C ILE A 403 13.63 36.55 2.62
N GLN A 404 14.90 36.58 3.02
CA GLN A 404 15.82 37.65 2.65
C GLN A 404 16.05 37.70 1.13
N HIS A 405 16.31 36.55 0.49
CA HIS A 405 16.49 36.44 -0.96
C HIS A 405 15.27 36.94 -1.72
N MET A 406 14.07 36.50 -1.33
CA MET A 406 12.82 36.90 -2.00
C MET A 406 12.50 38.39 -1.83
N LYS A 407 12.89 39.01 -0.70
CA LYS A 407 12.75 40.46 -0.49
C LYS A 407 13.73 41.27 -1.36
N GLN A 408 14.94 40.75 -1.54
CA GLN A 408 15.98 41.39 -2.36
C GLN A 408 15.75 41.16 -3.86
N ASN A 409 15.07 40.07 -4.23
CA ASN A 409 14.80 39.67 -5.62
C ASN A 409 13.29 39.45 -5.84
N PRO A 410 12.47 40.52 -6.00
CA PRO A 410 11.02 40.39 -6.20
C PRO A 410 10.62 39.57 -7.43
N ASP A 411 11.46 39.60 -8.47
CA ASP A 411 11.27 38.90 -9.74
C ASP A 411 11.77 37.45 -9.74
N SER A 412 12.18 36.93 -8.58
CA SER A 412 12.67 35.56 -8.44
C SER A 412 11.70 34.51 -9.00
N HIS A 413 12.29 33.49 -9.63
CA HIS A 413 11.61 32.32 -10.17
C HIS A 413 11.54 31.15 -9.17
N LEU A 414 12.10 31.32 -7.97
CA LEU A 414 11.94 30.33 -6.91
C LEU A 414 10.48 30.12 -6.54
N THR A 415 10.17 28.90 -6.09
CA THR A 415 8.82 28.56 -5.65
C THR A 415 8.42 29.45 -4.48
N ARG A 416 7.29 30.16 -4.62
CA ARG A 416 6.72 30.97 -3.55
C ARG A 416 6.02 30.08 -2.54
N PHE A 417 6.64 29.89 -1.38
CA PHE A 417 6.05 29.15 -0.26
C PHE A 417 5.18 30.04 0.62
N TYR A 418 3.95 29.59 0.88
CA TYR A 418 2.94 30.35 1.63
C TYR A 418 2.52 29.68 2.94
N GLY A 419 2.98 28.47 3.22
CA GLY A 419 2.70 27.78 4.48
C GLY A 419 3.43 26.46 4.55
N CYS A 420 3.80 26.05 5.76
CA CYS A 420 4.41 24.76 6.04
C CYS A 420 3.71 24.17 7.26
N HIS A 421 3.19 22.95 7.11
CA HIS A 421 2.24 22.41 8.05
C HIS A 421 2.42 20.89 8.19
N SER A 422 1.89 20.31 9.26
CA SER A 422 1.79 18.87 9.42
C SER A 422 0.46 18.49 10.06
N ILE A 423 0.02 17.28 9.81
CA ILE A 423 -1.19 16.74 10.39
C ILE A 423 -0.94 15.32 10.87
N GLU A 424 -1.28 15.04 12.13
CA GLU A 424 -1.17 13.72 12.71
C GLU A 424 -2.51 13.00 12.64
N MET A 425 -2.60 12.01 11.75
CA MET A 425 -3.79 11.18 11.59
C MET A 425 -3.38 9.72 11.65
N TYR A 426 -4.09 8.94 12.47
CA TYR A 426 -3.89 7.48 12.57
C TYR A 426 -2.46 7.06 12.98
N GLY A 427 -1.81 7.87 13.82
CA GLY A 427 -0.42 7.64 14.24
C GLY A 427 0.61 7.90 13.15
N GLN A 428 0.21 8.48 12.01
CA GLN A 428 1.11 8.93 10.95
C GLN A 428 1.08 10.45 10.86
N VAL A 429 2.26 11.03 10.62
CA VAL A 429 2.42 12.48 10.42
C VAL A 429 2.53 12.74 8.92
N PHE A 430 1.56 13.44 8.36
CA PHE A 430 1.59 13.91 6.98
C PHE A 430 2.04 15.37 6.97
N SER A 431 3.17 15.67 6.33
CA SER A 431 3.66 17.04 6.19
C SER A 431 3.29 17.60 4.81
N PHE A 432 2.97 18.88 4.74
CA PHE A 432 2.58 19.54 3.50
C PHE A 432 3.03 20.99 3.47
N VAL A 433 3.28 21.45 2.24
CA VAL A 433 3.70 22.82 1.94
C VAL A 433 2.69 23.43 1.00
N VAL A 434 2.24 24.64 1.32
CA VAL A 434 1.41 25.47 0.44
C VAL A 434 2.32 26.34 -0.41
N MET A 435 2.14 26.29 -1.73
CA MET A 435 2.94 27.02 -2.70
C MET A 435 2.08 27.69 -3.77
N GLY A 436 2.62 28.69 -4.44
CA GLY A 436 1.97 29.34 -5.58
C GLY A 436 1.91 28.44 -6.81
N ASN A 437 0.80 28.48 -7.54
CA ASN A 437 0.70 27.81 -8.82
C ASN A 437 1.36 28.66 -9.92
N VAL A 438 2.49 28.18 -10.45
CA VAL A 438 3.28 28.86 -11.49
C VAL A 438 2.53 29.00 -12.82
N MET A 439 1.60 28.08 -13.12
CA MET A 439 0.93 28.01 -14.42
C MET A 439 -0.26 28.99 -14.57
N GLY A 440 -0.71 29.59 -13.45
CA GLY A 440 -1.84 30.53 -13.43
C GLY A 440 -3.14 29.93 -14.00
N ARG A 441 -3.96 30.78 -14.64
CA ARG A 441 -5.25 30.42 -15.25
C ARG A 441 -5.19 30.25 -16.77
N THR A 442 -4.06 30.54 -17.39
CA THR A 442 -3.91 30.50 -18.84
C THR A 442 -3.77 29.05 -19.29
N SER A 443 -4.46 28.66 -20.36
CA SER A 443 -4.31 27.32 -20.92
C SER A 443 -2.89 27.14 -21.44
N MET A 444 -2.22 26.05 -21.06
CA MET A 444 -0.84 25.78 -21.46
C MET A 444 -0.83 24.52 -22.33
N HIS A 445 -0.08 24.55 -23.42
CA HIS A 445 -0.15 23.51 -24.46
C HIS A 445 1.06 22.57 -24.42
N GLN A 446 2.17 23.00 -23.82
CA GLN A 446 3.37 22.18 -23.64
C GLN A 446 3.95 22.46 -22.27
N PHE A 447 4.44 21.41 -21.63
CA PHE A 447 5.01 21.43 -20.29
C PHE A 447 6.36 20.74 -20.33
N PHE A 448 7.37 21.36 -19.74
CA PHE A 448 8.73 20.87 -19.69
C PHE A 448 9.27 20.96 -18.26
N ASP A 449 9.82 19.85 -17.78
CA ASP A 449 10.66 19.78 -16.58
C ASP A 449 12.12 19.76 -17.07
N ILE A 450 12.86 20.85 -16.87
CA ILE A 450 14.24 21.01 -17.36
C ILE A 450 15.21 21.04 -16.18
N LYS A 451 16.23 20.18 -16.19
CA LYS A 451 17.26 20.10 -15.13
C LYS A 451 18.67 20.48 -15.61
N GLY A 452 18.94 20.43 -16.90
CA GLY A 452 20.27 20.56 -17.49
C GLY A 452 21.10 19.25 -17.55
N SER A 453 20.55 18.15 -17.05
CA SER A 453 21.16 16.80 -17.12
C SER A 453 20.64 16.00 -18.34
N TRP A 454 21.27 14.87 -18.69
CA TRP A 454 20.87 14.03 -19.84
C TRP A 454 20.41 12.59 -19.49
N VAL A 455 20.67 12.11 -18.27
CA VAL A 455 20.30 10.76 -17.82
C VAL A 455 18.87 10.74 -17.29
N ASP A 456 18.03 9.80 -17.76
CA ASP A 456 16.61 9.68 -17.40
C ASP A 456 15.76 10.94 -17.65
N ARG A 457 16.16 11.71 -18.67
CA ARG A 457 15.54 12.98 -19.07
C ARG A 457 14.69 12.88 -20.33
N ASN A 458 13.99 11.77 -20.51
CA ASN A 458 12.92 11.61 -21.48
C ASN A 458 11.55 11.45 -20.79
N ALA A 459 10.51 11.98 -21.43
CA ALA A 459 9.13 11.67 -21.08
C ALA A 459 8.85 10.18 -21.29
N PRO A 460 7.95 9.58 -20.49
CA PRO A 460 7.53 8.20 -20.69
C PRO A 460 6.96 8.01 -22.10
N ALA A 461 7.44 7.01 -22.83
CA ALA A 461 6.89 6.66 -24.13
C ALA A 461 5.41 6.25 -23.99
N ILE A 462 4.54 6.82 -24.82
CA ILE A 462 3.13 6.46 -24.85
C ILE A 462 2.95 5.38 -25.94
N PRO A 463 2.50 4.17 -25.59
CA PRO A 463 2.20 3.13 -26.58
C PRO A 463 1.06 3.57 -27.53
N PRO A 464 1.13 3.23 -28.83
CA PRO A 464 0.01 3.43 -29.75
C PRO A 464 -1.27 2.75 -29.25
N GLY A 465 -2.42 3.39 -29.43
CA GLY A 465 -3.73 2.92 -28.99
C GLY A 465 -4.07 3.23 -27.52
N LYS A 466 -3.13 3.75 -26.73
CA LYS A 466 -3.40 4.13 -25.33
C LYS A 466 -4.28 5.38 -25.27
N THR A 467 -5.38 5.31 -24.52
CA THR A 467 -6.24 6.48 -24.26
C THR A 467 -5.53 7.49 -23.37
N VAL A 468 -5.43 8.73 -23.83
CA VAL A 468 -4.76 9.84 -23.16
C VAL A 468 -5.59 11.12 -23.30
N ILE A 469 -5.32 12.12 -22.45
CA ILE A 469 -6.03 13.41 -22.49
C ILE A 469 -5.31 14.39 -23.41
N CYS A 470 -6.06 15.09 -24.25
CA CYS A 470 -5.54 16.15 -25.12
C CYS A 470 -5.25 17.43 -24.34
N THR A 471 -4.07 18.03 -24.56
CA THR A 471 -3.67 19.29 -23.89
C THR A 471 -4.43 20.53 -24.36
N TYR A 472 -5.09 20.48 -25.52
CA TYR A 472 -5.82 21.62 -26.09
C TYR A 472 -7.29 21.61 -25.69
N CYS A 473 -8.01 20.51 -25.96
CA CYS A 473 -9.45 20.42 -25.71
C CYS A 473 -9.83 19.67 -24.43
N SER A 474 -8.88 19.07 -23.72
CA SER A 474 -9.11 18.22 -22.54
C SER A 474 -9.96 16.96 -22.78
N ASN A 475 -10.29 16.62 -24.03
CA ASN A 475 -10.97 15.38 -24.38
C ASN A 475 -9.99 14.20 -24.38
N ALA A 476 -10.51 13.01 -24.04
CA ALA A 476 -9.77 11.76 -24.18
C ALA A 476 -9.72 11.34 -25.66
N PHE A 477 -8.56 10.85 -26.10
CA PHE A 477 -8.34 10.33 -27.45
C PHE A 477 -7.35 9.15 -27.42
N GLN A 478 -7.31 8.33 -28.47
CA GLN A 478 -6.33 7.25 -28.56
C GLN A 478 -5.01 7.75 -29.15
N TYR A 479 -3.90 7.54 -28.45
CA TYR A 479 -2.59 7.99 -28.92
C TYR A 479 -2.19 7.27 -30.22
N GLY A 480 -1.79 8.03 -31.24
CA GLY A 480 -1.43 7.51 -32.56
C GLY A 480 -2.59 7.40 -33.56
N THR A 481 -3.80 7.85 -33.21
CA THR A 481 -4.90 8.00 -34.18
C THR A 481 -4.85 9.36 -34.87
N HIS A 482 -5.51 9.46 -36.03
CA HIS A 482 -5.66 10.71 -36.80
C HIS A 482 -6.94 11.48 -36.43
N GLU A 483 -7.38 11.40 -35.17
CA GLU A 483 -8.51 12.17 -34.68
C GLU A 483 -8.19 13.68 -34.73
N SER A 484 -9.12 14.47 -35.26
CA SER A 484 -8.95 15.91 -35.41
C SER A 484 -9.34 16.66 -34.13
N CYS A 485 -8.58 17.71 -33.81
CA CYS A 485 -8.81 18.58 -32.68
C CYS A 485 -8.94 20.02 -33.18
N GLU A 486 -10.16 20.57 -33.14
CA GLU A 486 -10.46 21.96 -33.55
C GLU A 486 -9.63 23.00 -32.78
N TYR A 487 -9.35 22.73 -31.51
CA TYR A 487 -8.58 23.61 -30.64
C TYR A 487 -7.06 23.51 -30.85
N SER A 488 -6.59 22.49 -31.57
CA SER A 488 -5.17 22.29 -31.84
C SER A 488 -4.73 23.12 -33.04
N ILE A 489 -3.59 23.80 -32.90
CA ILE A 489 -2.99 24.60 -33.98
C ILE A 489 -2.68 23.75 -35.23
N ARG A 490 -2.37 22.46 -35.03
CA ARG A 490 -2.08 21.53 -36.13
C ARG A 490 -3.29 20.67 -36.52
N GLY A 491 -4.46 20.94 -35.96
CA GLY A 491 -5.68 20.20 -36.24
C GLY A 491 -5.73 18.77 -35.68
N ASN A 492 -4.71 18.32 -34.94
CA ASN A 492 -4.63 16.97 -34.37
C ASN A 492 -4.52 17.02 -32.83
N HIS A 493 -5.05 16.00 -32.15
CA HIS A 493 -4.88 15.88 -30.70
C HIS A 493 -3.40 15.73 -30.30
N LEU A 494 -3.02 16.36 -29.17
CA LEU A 494 -1.67 16.27 -28.61
C LEU A 494 -1.77 15.82 -27.14
N PRO A 495 -1.02 14.79 -26.71
CA PRO A 495 -1.14 14.25 -25.36
C PRO A 495 -0.65 15.26 -24.32
N HIS A 496 -1.39 15.37 -23.21
CA HIS A 496 -0.97 16.16 -22.05
C HIS A 496 0.13 15.40 -21.27
N ILE A 497 1.38 15.62 -21.64
CA ILE A 497 2.57 15.07 -20.98
C ILE A 497 3.53 16.17 -20.53
N VAL A 498 4.27 15.89 -19.46
CA VAL A 498 5.41 16.71 -19.04
C VAL A 498 6.65 16.16 -19.73
N LEU A 499 7.17 16.93 -20.67
CA LEU A 499 8.38 16.67 -21.42
C LEU A 499 9.62 16.97 -20.58
N LYS A 500 10.77 16.42 -20.94
CA LYS A 500 12.04 16.62 -20.22
C LYS A 500 13.14 17.13 -21.16
N ASP A 501 14.38 17.24 -20.66
CA ASP A 501 15.52 17.84 -21.36
C ASP A 501 15.79 17.22 -22.74
N ASN A 502 15.78 15.88 -22.84
CA ASN A 502 16.05 15.19 -24.11
C ASN A 502 14.88 15.28 -25.10
N ASP A 503 13.71 15.78 -24.68
CA ASP A 503 12.55 16.04 -25.53
C ASP A 503 12.50 17.50 -26.01
N PHE A 504 13.40 18.35 -25.49
CA PHE A 504 13.45 19.78 -25.79
C PHE A 504 14.31 20.08 -27.04
N HIS A 505 13.75 19.83 -28.24
CA HIS A 505 14.51 19.92 -29.50
C HIS A 505 14.52 21.31 -30.17
N ARG A 506 14.14 22.37 -29.45
CA ARG A 506 14.00 23.71 -30.04
C ARG A 506 14.59 24.79 -29.16
N LYS A 507 14.96 25.93 -29.77
CA LYS A 507 15.34 27.14 -29.05
C LYS A 507 14.11 27.99 -28.77
N LEU A 508 14.03 28.55 -27.56
CA LEU A 508 13.08 29.63 -27.26
C LEU A 508 13.69 30.96 -27.71
N ARG A 509 12.96 31.69 -28.55
CA ARG A 509 13.35 33.03 -28.97
C ARG A 509 12.58 34.02 -28.13
N VAL A 510 13.29 34.84 -27.37
CA VAL A 510 12.77 35.96 -26.60
C VAL A 510 13.55 37.22 -27.00
N GLN A 511 13.03 38.40 -26.67
CA GLN A 511 13.74 39.66 -26.91
C GLN A 511 15.05 39.70 -26.11
N SER A 512 16.08 40.40 -26.61
CA SER A 512 17.41 40.41 -26.00
C SER A 512 17.35 40.83 -24.53
N ASP A 513 16.66 41.93 -24.24
CA ASP A 513 16.53 42.47 -22.88
C ASP A 513 15.84 41.46 -21.94
N THR A 514 14.83 40.74 -22.43
CA THR A 514 14.15 39.69 -21.68
C THR A 514 15.06 38.48 -21.42
N ALA A 515 15.85 38.07 -22.41
CA ALA A 515 16.82 36.98 -22.25
C ALA A 515 17.86 37.32 -21.18
N GLU A 516 18.44 38.52 -21.26
CA GLU A 516 19.44 38.96 -20.29
C GLU A 516 18.87 39.08 -18.87
N ALA A 517 17.67 39.64 -18.73
CA ALA A 517 17.00 39.72 -17.43
C ALA A 517 16.71 38.33 -16.85
N LEU A 518 16.20 37.41 -17.68
CA LEU A 518 15.93 36.03 -17.28
C LEU A 518 17.19 35.30 -16.83
N VAL A 519 18.28 35.40 -17.61
CA VAL A 519 19.56 34.75 -17.26
C VAL A 519 20.12 35.31 -15.95
N ARG A 520 20.13 36.64 -15.79
CA ARG A 520 20.58 37.29 -14.55
C ARG A 520 19.77 36.83 -13.34
N GLN A 521 18.45 36.72 -13.47
CA GLN A 521 17.59 36.25 -12.39
C GLN A 521 17.81 34.76 -12.07
N LEU A 522 17.91 33.91 -13.09
CA LEU A 522 18.16 32.47 -12.91
C LEU A 522 19.54 32.21 -12.28
N GLU A 523 20.55 33.02 -12.60
CA GLU A 523 21.86 32.95 -11.97
C GLU A 523 21.78 33.32 -10.48
N SER A 524 21.09 34.42 -10.14
CA SER A 524 20.85 34.82 -8.75
C SER A 524 20.15 33.72 -7.95
N ASP A 525 19.06 33.16 -8.50
CA ASP A 525 18.28 32.10 -7.85
C ASP A 525 19.09 30.79 -7.71
N SER A 526 19.87 30.42 -8.71
CA SER A 526 20.72 29.22 -8.66
C SER A 526 21.87 29.36 -7.67
N ASN A 527 22.47 30.56 -7.56
CA ASN A 527 23.49 30.85 -6.56
C ASN A 527 22.95 30.73 -5.14
N PHE A 528 21.73 31.24 -4.89
CA PHE A 528 21.05 31.06 -3.62
C PHE A 528 20.81 29.58 -3.30
N LEU A 529 20.26 28.80 -4.24
CA LEU A 529 20.03 27.37 -4.02
C LEU A 529 21.32 26.60 -3.71
N ARG A 530 22.40 26.93 -4.42
CA ARG A 530 23.74 26.38 -4.18
C ARG A 530 24.24 26.69 -2.77
N GLU A 531 24.08 27.93 -2.30
CA GLU A 531 24.48 28.35 -0.94
C GLU A 531 23.71 27.61 0.16
N GLN A 532 22.45 27.25 -0.11
CA GLN A 532 21.64 26.43 0.80
C GLN A 532 21.92 24.93 0.66
N GLY A 533 22.84 24.50 -0.22
CA GLY A 533 23.14 23.09 -0.48
C GLY A 533 22.00 22.34 -1.17
N ILE A 534 21.12 23.04 -1.88
CA ILE A 534 19.96 22.46 -2.57
C ILE A 534 20.34 22.14 -4.02
N MET A 535 20.00 20.92 -4.44
CA MET A 535 20.20 20.43 -5.82
C MET A 535 18.95 19.68 -6.30
N ASP A 536 19.02 19.11 -7.51
CA ASP A 536 17.93 18.33 -8.12
C ASP A 536 16.61 19.08 -8.36
N TYR A 537 16.65 20.41 -8.31
CA TYR A 537 15.56 21.26 -8.73
C TYR A 537 15.44 21.29 -10.26
N SER A 538 14.24 21.60 -10.74
CA SER A 538 13.94 21.74 -12.17
C SER A 538 13.36 23.11 -12.45
N LEU A 539 13.65 23.65 -13.62
CA LEU A 539 12.90 24.75 -14.20
C LEU A 539 11.64 24.18 -14.86
N LEU A 540 10.49 24.49 -14.29
CA LEU A 540 9.19 24.21 -14.94
C LEU A 540 8.96 25.26 -16.02
N LEU A 541 8.96 24.82 -17.27
CA LEU A 541 8.74 25.66 -18.43
C LEU A 541 7.44 25.25 -19.12
N SER A 542 6.62 26.23 -19.48
CA SER A 542 5.38 25.99 -20.20
C SER A 542 5.22 26.91 -21.39
N VAL A 543 4.62 26.39 -22.46
CA VAL A 543 4.40 27.16 -23.68
C VAL A 543 2.92 27.23 -24.00
N HIS A 544 2.41 28.46 -24.01
CA HIS A 544 1.15 28.80 -24.64
C HIS A 544 1.43 29.19 -26.09
N ASN A 545 0.65 28.62 -27.01
CA ASN A 545 0.81 28.87 -28.43
C ASN A 545 -0.42 29.65 -28.90
N THR A 546 -0.20 30.78 -29.57
CA THR A 546 -1.25 31.65 -30.10
C THR A 546 -1.28 31.58 -31.63
N ASN A 547 -2.47 31.51 -32.22
CA ASN A 547 -2.63 31.74 -33.66
C ASN A 547 -2.76 33.24 -33.91
N TYR A 548 -1.87 33.79 -34.75
CA TYR A 548 -2.04 35.12 -35.31
C TYR A 548 -2.80 34.98 -36.63
N GLY A 549 -4.06 35.39 -36.65
CA GLY A 549 -4.77 35.61 -37.92
C GLY A 549 -4.18 36.84 -38.59
N TRP A 550 -3.63 36.69 -39.79
CA TRP A 550 -3.22 37.83 -40.60
C TRP A 550 -4.48 38.44 -41.20
N ARG A 551 -4.99 39.51 -40.60
CA ARG A 551 -6.08 40.26 -41.24
C ARG A 551 -5.53 40.95 -42.47
N GLY A 552 -6.04 40.56 -43.64
CA GLY A 552 -5.77 41.26 -44.87
C GLY A 552 -6.24 42.72 -44.81
N PRO A 553 -5.79 43.59 -45.72
CA PRO A 553 -6.26 44.98 -45.82
C PRO A 553 -7.78 45.13 -46.00
N ASP A 554 -8.46 44.05 -46.39
CA ASP A 554 -9.89 43.92 -46.64
C ASP A 554 -10.69 43.45 -45.40
N GLY A 555 -10.02 43.17 -44.27
CA GLY A 555 -10.66 42.77 -43.03
C GLY A 555 -11.20 41.34 -43.00
N SER A 556 -10.87 40.50 -43.99
CA SER A 556 -11.10 39.06 -43.92
C SER A 556 -10.04 38.38 -43.05
N VAL A 557 -10.47 37.37 -42.28
CA VAL A 557 -9.62 36.57 -41.36
C VAL A 557 -9.11 35.33 -42.07
#